data_AF-A0A537MYJ9-F1
#
_entry.id   AF-A0A537MYJ9-F1
#
_cell.length_a   1.000
_cell.length_b   1.000
_cell.length_c   1.000
_cell.angle_alpha   90.00
_cell.angle_beta   90.00
_cell.angle_gamma   90.00
#
_symmetry.space_group_name_H-M   'P 1'
#
loop_
_entity.id
_entity.type
_entity.pdbx_description
1 polymer ?
#
loop_
_entity_poly.entity_id
_entity_poly.type
_entity_poly.pdbx_seq_one_letter_code
_entity_poly.pdbx_strand_id
1 'polypeptide(L)'
;MKILLSLCLVLAATAPALAQAPSPPSSTFDGQWRGRSDGGSCNAPLDYDLTIDTGIVDGSAYDSSAHGPVPNTKKGPPPPPTPGLWQIHGLMKPGSFSLLAVASVKGTDRRENRLTVTAQGNTLTVTESGGCGRVARLAKG
;
A
#
# COMPACT_ATOMS: atom_id res chain seq x y z
N MET A 1 -58.32 30.06 -44.05
CA MET A 1 -58.61 29.92 -42.60
C MET A 1 -57.85 28.70 -42.11
N LYS A 2 -56.70 28.91 -41.46
CA LYS A 2 -56.51 28.96 -39.99
C LYS A 2 -56.31 27.56 -39.37
N ILE A 3 -55.06 27.11 -39.20
CA ILE A 3 -54.26 27.00 -37.95
C ILE A 3 -54.52 25.68 -37.17
N LEU A 4 -53.43 24.93 -36.92
CA LEU A 4 -52.96 24.22 -35.70
C LEU A 4 -52.53 22.77 -35.99
N LEU A 5 -51.25 22.48 -36.22
CA LEU A 5 -50.18 22.26 -35.21
C LEU A 5 -50.54 21.25 -34.11
N SER A 6 -49.83 20.12 -34.11
CA SER A 6 -49.17 19.55 -32.92
C SER A 6 -48.20 18.46 -33.34
N LEU A 7 -46.96 18.87 -33.59
CA LEU A 7 -45.79 18.03 -33.83
C LEU A 7 -45.19 17.68 -32.46
N CYS A 8 -45.47 16.49 -31.93
CA CYS A 8 -44.76 15.97 -30.76
C CYS A 8 -43.42 15.39 -31.21
N LEU A 9 -42.41 16.26 -31.29
CA LEU A 9 -41.02 15.87 -31.47
C LEU A 9 -40.49 15.31 -30.13
N VAL A 10 -40.39 13.99 -30.01
CA VAL A 10 -39.73 13.35 -28.88
C VAL A 10 -38.22 13.54 -29.05
N LEU A 11 -37.65 14.49 -28.31
CA LEU A 11 -36.21 14.63 -28.15
C LEU A 11 -35.69 13.43 -27.35
N ALA A 12 -35.08 12.47 -28.04
CA ALA A 12 -34.23 11.48 -27.39
C ALA A 12 -32.92 12.18 -26.98
N ALA A 13 -32.78 12.48 -25.70
CA ALA A 13 -31.53 12.96 -25.13
C ALA A 13 -30.51 11.81 -25.12
N THR A 14 -29.65 11.74 -26.13
CA THR A 14 -28.44 10.93 -26.08
C THR A 14 -27.49 11.57 -25.06
N ALA A 15 -27.42 10.98 -23.86
CA ALA A 15 -26.37 11.32 -22.90
C ALA A 15 -25.00 11.12 -23.59
N PRO A 16 -24.03 12.03 -23.41
CA PRO A 16 -22.68 11.79 -23.91
C PRO A 16 -22.15 10.55 -23.17
N ALA A 17 -21.90 9.48 -23.92
CA ALA A 17 -21.10 8.38 -23.42
C ALA A 17 -19.74 8.98 -23.06
N LEU A 18 -19.48 9.16 -21.76
CA LEU A 18 -18.13 9.41 -21.26
C LEU A 18 -17.30 8.25 -21.78
N ALA A 19 -16.49 8.52 -22.80
CA ALA A 19 -15.51 7.58 -23.30
C ALA A 19 -14.68 7.14 -22.08
N GLN A 20 -14.85 5.89 -21.67
CA GLN A 20 -13.97 5.27 -20.71
C GLN A 20 -12.56 5.39 -21.30
N ALA A 21 -11.71 6.20 -20.67
CA ALA A 21 -10.31 6.23 -21.03
C ALA A 21 -9.81 4.77 -21.00
N PRO A 22 -9.09 4.30 -22.04
CA PRO A 22 -8.54 2.96 -22.01
C PRO A 22 -7.72 2.81 -20.74
N SER A 23 -8.04 1.77 -19.97
CA SER A 23 -7.27 1.43 -18.77
C SER A 23 -5.79 1.30 -19.20
N PRO A 24 -4.85 1.93 -18.49
CA PRO A 24 -3.44 1.72 -18.78
C PRO A 24 -3.14 0.22 -18.76
N PRO A 25 -2.23 -0.28 -19.62
CA PRO A 25 -1.91 -1.70 -19.67
C PRO A 25 -1.44 -2.15 -18.30
N SER A 26 -2.13 -3.13 -17.73
CA SER A 26 -1.75 -3.72 -16.45
C SER A 26 -0.37 -4.36 -16.56
N SER A 27 0.57 -3.96 -15.69
CA SER A 27 1.87 -4.61 -15.60
C SER A 27 1.71 -6.03 -15.04
N THR A 28 2.61 -6.96 -15.39
CA THR A 28 2.60 -8.34 -14.85
C THR A 28 2.56 -8.39 -13.31
N PHE A 29 3.09 -7.35 -12.67
CA PHE A 29 3.22 -7.27 -11.22
C PHE A 29 2.09 -6.49 -10.56
N ASP A 30 1.14 -5.95 -11.32
CA ASP A 30 0.00 -5.22 -10.77
C ASP A 30 -0.85 -6.14 -9.89
N GLY A 31 -1.30 -5.62 -8.76
CA GLY A 31 -2.10 -6.33 -7.77
C GLY A 31 -1.63 -6.11 -6.33
N GLN A 32 -2.26 -6.87 -5.42
CA GLN A 32 -1.96 -6.86 -3.99
C GLN A 32 -0.87 -7.90 -3.67
N TRP A 33 0.02 -7.54 -2.76
CA TRP A 33 1.16 -8.35 -2.35
C TRP A 33 1.28 -8.35 -0.84
N ARG A 34 1.22 -9.54 -0.24
CA ARG A 34 1.18 -9.71 1.22
C ARG A 34 2.21 -10.72 1.68
N GLY A 35 2.76 -10.51 2.86
CA GLY A 35 3.71 -11.42 3.47
C GLY A 35 4.27 -10.89 4.78
N ARG A 36 4.97 -11.75 5.52
CA ARG A 36 5.54 -11.44 6.83
C ARG A 36 7.05 -11.52 6.76
N SER A 37 7.74 -10.57 7.40
CA SER A 37 9.20 -10.65 7.53
C SER A 37 9.65 -11.61 8.62
N ASP A 38 10.88 -12.08 8.52
CA ASP A 38 11.59 -12.85 9.55
C ASP A 38 11.85 -12.08 10.87
N GLY A 39 11.67 -10.76 10.90
CA GLY A 39 11.92 -9.90 12.07
C GLY A 39 13.35 -9.42 12.22
N GLY A 40 14.28 -9.92 11.40
CA GLY A 40 15.67 -9.50 11.34
C GLY A 40 16.40 -9.54 12.69
N SER A 41 17.42 -8.70 12.83
CA SER A 41 18.25 -8.59 14.06
C SER A 41 17.49 -8.06 15.28
N CYS A 42 16.33 -7.43 15.07
CA CYS A 42 15.50 -6.87 16.14
C CYS A 42 14.47 -7.84 16.69
N ASN A 43 14.34 -9.05 16.12
CA ASN A 43 13.30 -10.02 16.47
C ASN A 43 11.88 -9.40 16.49
N ALA A 44 11.62 -8.50 15.53
CA ALA A 44 10.42 -7.68 15.47
C ALA A 44 9.79 -7.78 14.07
N PRO A 45 9.08 -8.86 13.75
CA PRO A 45 8.50 -9.10 12.43
C PRO A 45 7.43 -8.07 12.07
N LEU A 46 7.41 -7.66 10.79
CA LEU A 46 6.39 -6.81 10.19
C LEU A 46 5.56 -7.61 9.19
N ASP A 47 4.26 -7.35 9.17
CA ASP A 47 3.37 -7.77 8.10
C ASP A 47 3.32 -6.67 7.04
N TYR A 48 3.56 -7.06 5.80
CA TYR A 48 3.55 -6.18 4.63
C TYR A 48 2.24 -6.35 3.87
N ASP A 49 1.69 -5.22 3.42
CA ASP A 49 0.55 -5.13 2.51
C ASP A 49 0.86 -4.06 1.47
N LEU A 50 1.28 -4.49 0.27
CA LEU A 50 1.68 -3.63 -0.84
C LEU A 50 0.71 -3.76 -2.01
N THR A 51 0.41 -2.64 -2.64
CA THR A 51 -0.30 -2.53 -3.90
C THR A 51 0.67 -2.09 -4.98
N ILE A 52 0.65 -2.77 -6.12
CA ILE A 52 1.29 -2.29 -7.34
C ILE A 52 0.19 -1.96 -8.33
N ASP A 53 0.18 -0.73 -8.83
CA ASP A 53 -0.76 -0.26 -9.84
C ASP A 53 -0.01 0.52 -10.91
N THR A 54 0.02 0.00 -12.14
CA THR A 54 0.74 0.58 -13.28
C THR A 54 2.22 0.90 -12.99
N GLY A 55 2.84 0.08 -12.14
CA GLY A 55 4.24 0.26 -11.70
C GLY A 55 4.45 1.25 -10.55
N ILE A 56 3.41 1.89 -10.03
CA ILE A 56 3.45 2.64 -8.77
C ILE A 56 3.27 1.65 -7.63
N VAL A 57 4.10 1.76 -6.59
CA VAL A 57 4.02 0.91 -5.39
C VAL A 57 3.60 1.77 -4.21
N ASP A 58 2.52 1.35 -3.57
CA ASP A 58 2.00 1.95 -2.34
C ASP A 58 1.71 0.84 -1.33
N GLY A 59 1.76 1.15 -0.05
CA GLY A 59 1.34 0.19 0.95
C GLY A 59 1.82 0.49 2.35
N SER A 60 1.80 -0.54 3.17
CA SER A 60 2.26 -0.43 4.55
C SER A 60 2.97 -1.68 5.02
N ALA A 61 3.78 -1.50 6.06
CA ALA A 61 4.23 -2.59 6.90
C ALA A 61 3.91 -2.26 8.36
N TYR A 62 3.42 -3.22 9.12
CA TYR A 62 3.00 -3.01 10.50
C TYR A 62 3.41 -4.17 11.42
N ASP A 63 3.73 -3.82 12.66
CA ASP A 63 4.00 -4.80 13.71
C ASP A 63 2.69 -5.25 14.35
N SER A 64 2.20 -6.43 13.96
CA SER A 64 1.04 -7.08 14.59
C SER A 64 1.36 -7.74 15.94
N SER A 65 2.63 -7.88 16.29
CA SER A 65 3.10 -8.47 17.55
C SER A 65 3.36 -7.46 18.66
N ALA A 66 3.22 -6.16 18.37
CA ALA A 66 3.35 -5.10 19.36
C ALA A 66 2.27 -5.24 20.46
N HIS A 67 2.60 -5.92 21.54
CA HIS A 67 1.74 -6.01 22.72
C HIS A 67 1.85 -4.76 23.57
N GLY A 68 0.70 -4.31 24.07
CA GLY A 68 0.61 -3.23 25.03
C GLY A 68 1.59 -3.39 26.19
N PRO A 69 2.21 -2.30 26.70
CA PRO A 69 2.87 -2.38 27.98
C PRO A 69 1.89 -2.94 29.00
N VAL A 70 2.30 -4.03 29.67
CA VAL A 70 1.47 -4.75 30.63
C VAL A 70 0.93 -3.74 31.66
N PRO A 71 -0.39 -3.63 31.85
CA PRO A 71 -0.95 -2.66 32.78
C PRO A 71 -0.32 -2.80 34.16
N ASN A 72 0.37 -1.75 34.61
CA ASN A 72 0.78 -1.66 35.99
C ASN A 72 -0.46 -1.30 36.82
N THR A 73 -0.96 -2.19 37.67
CA THR A 73 -2.15 -1.95 38.51
C THR A 73 -1.98 -0.78 39.49
N LYS A 74 -0.78 -0.23 39.66
CA LYS A 74 -0.46 0.92 40.52
C LYS A 74 -0.31 2.25 39.78
N LYS A 75 -0.40 2.27 38.45
CA LYS A 75 -0.30 3.49 37.62
C LYS A 75 -1.40 3.48 36.57
N GLY A 76 -1.77 4.66 36.05
CA GLY A 76 -2.72 4.75 34.94
C GLY A 76 -2.25 3.89 33.75
N PRO A 77 -3.18 3.39 32.90
CA PRO A 77 -2.84 2.51 31.79
C PRO A 77 -1.80 3.21 30.91
N PRO A 78 -0.65 2.55 30.64
CA PRO A 78 0.34 3.12 29.75
C PRO A 78 -0.28 3.27 28.34
N PRO A 79 0.13 4.29 27.56
CA PRO A 79 -0.40 4.48 26.23
C PRO A 79 -0.16 3.21 25.39
N PRO A 80 -1.15 2.76 24.59
CA PRO A 80 -0.97 1.61 23.75
C PRO A 80 0.23 1.85 22.81
N PRO A 81 1.05 0.83 22.55
CA PRO A 81 2.13 0.91 21.61
C PRO A 81 1.46 1.14 20.28
N THR A 82 1.78 2.25 19.64
CA THR A 82 1.42 2.41 18.24
C THR A 82 2.12 1.26 17.51
N PRO A 83 1.40 0.39 16.79
CA PRO A 83 2.05 -0.53 15.87
C PRO A 83 3.04 0.29 15.04
N GLY A 84 4.25 -0.21 14.82
CA GLY A 84 5.22 0.46 13.97
C GLY A 84 4.67 0.48 12.54
N LEU A 85 3.83 1.46 12.21
CA LEU A 85 3.21 1.61 10.90
C LEU A 85 4.20 2.34 10.01
N TRP A 86 4.74 1.59 9.06
CA TRP A 86 5.54 2.10 7.97
C TRP A 86 4.62 2.33 6.78
N GLN A 87 4.60 3.54 6.26
CA GLN A 87 4.05 3.84 4.94
C GLN A 87 5.14 3.57 3.91
N ILE A 88 4.82 2.82 2.86
CA ILE A 88 5.77 2.42 1.84
C ILE A 88 5.33 3.01 0.51
N HIS A 89 6.26 3.67 -0.18
CA HIS A 89 6.01 4.26 -1.48
C HIS A 89 7.22 4.10 -2.41
N GLY A 90 6.96 3.95 -3.71
CA GLY A 90 8.00 4.02 -4.72
C GLY A 90 7.54 3.59 -6.10
N LEU A 91 8.52 3.30 -6.95
CA LEU A 91 8.28 2.88 -8.33
C LEU A 91 8.88 1.50 -8.54
N MET A 92 8.05 0.60 -9.06
CA MET A 92 8.43 -0.73 -9.45
C MET A 92 9.28 -0.68 -10.73
N LYS A 93 10.31 -1.52 -10.79
CA LYS A 93 11.11 -1.75 -11.98
C LYS A 93 11.30 -3.26 -12.16
N PRO A 94 11.47 -3.76 -13.40
CA PRO A 94 11.85 -5.15 -13.61
C PRO A 94 13.14 -5.50 -12.84
N GLY A 95 13.19 -6.68 -12.21
CA GLY A 95 14.33 -7.11 -11.41
C GLY A 95 14.31 -6.50 -10.00
N SER A 96 15.37 -5.78 -9.63
CA SER A 96 15.53 -5.18 -8.30
C SER A 96 15.28 -3.67 -8.32
N PHE A 97 14.51 -3.16 -7.35
CA PHE A 97 14.21 -1.74 -7.18
C PHE A 97 14.19 -1.35 -5.71
N SER A 98 14.13 -0.05 -5.42
CA SER A 98 14.06 0.47 -4.05
C SER A 98 12.72 1.14 -3.77
N LEU A 99 12.22 0.94 -2.56
CA LEU A 99 11.07 1.65 -2.00
C LEU A 99 11.52 2.50 -0.80
N LEU A 100 10.84 3.61 -0.59
CA LEU A 100 10.97 4.41 0.62
C LEU A 100 9.92 3.95 1.63
N ALA A 101 10.36 3.65 2.85
CA ALA A 101 9.49 3.37 3.97
C ALA A 101 9.61 4.50 5.00
N VAL A 102 8.49 5.05 5.42
CA VAL A 102 8.41 6.16 6.37
C VAL A 102 7.53 5.76 7.53
N ALA A 103 8.07 5.80 8.74
CA ALA A 103 7.29 5.65 9.97
C ALA A 103 7.17 7.01 10.66
N SER A 104 5.93 7.41 10.95
CA SER A 104 5.66 8.51 11.87
C SER A 104 5.85 7.98 13.30
N VAL A 105 6.75 8.60 14.05
CA VAL A 105 6.88 8.35 15.48
C VAL A 105 6.29 9.53 16.24
N LYS A 106 5.96 9.32 17.52
CA LYS A 106 5.39 10.36 18.38
C LYS A 106 6.29 11.62 18.37
N GLY A 107 5.73 12.76 17.99
CA GLY A 107 6.45 14.05 17.90
C GLY A 107 6.68 14.49 16.46
N THR A 108 7.73 15.27 16.22
CA THR A 108 8.14 15.74 14.89
C THR A 108 9.15 14.82 14.20
N ASP A 109 9.55 13.75 14.86
CA ASP A 109 10.57 12.85 14.36
C ASP A 109 9.98 11.93 13.27
N ARG A 110 10.69 11.85 12.15
CA ARG A 110 10.37 10.97 11.03
C ARG A 110 11.45 9.91 10.94
N ARG A 111 11.04 8.65 10.96
CA ARG A 111 11.96 7.54 10.67
C ARG A 111 11.81 7.16 9.21
N GLU A 112 12.92 7.17 8.50
CA GLU A 112 12.98 6.73 7.12
C GLU A 112 13.82 5.47 7.01
N ASN A 113 13.44 4.61 6.08
CA ASN A 113 14.17 3.41 5.77
C ASN A 113 14.07 3.12 4.27
N ARG A 114 15.10 2.45 3.74
CA ARG A 114 15.12 2.01 2.35
C ARG A 114 14.87 0.51 2.31
N LEU A 115 13.90 0.12 1.50
CA LEU A 115 13.63 -1.28 1.21
C LEU A 115 14.17 -1.58 -0.20
N THR A 116 14.86 -2.71 -0.34
CA THR A 116 15.22 -3.27 -1.64
C THR A 116 14.23 -4.38 -1.96
N VAL A 117 13.60 -4.33 -3.13
CA VAL A 117 12.62 -5.32 -3.56
C VAL A 117 13.16 -6.01 -4.81
N THR A 118 13.16 -7.33 -4.80
CA THR A 118 13.46 -8.16 -5.97
C THR A 118 12.19 -8.87 -6.42
N ALA A 119 11.77 -8.61 -7.65
CA ALA A 119 10.60 -9.22 -8.25
C ALA A 119 11.00 -10.46 -9.07
N GLN A 120 10.44 -11.62 -8.73
CA GLN A 120 10.69 -12.88 -9.43
C GLN A 120 9.39 -13.67 -9.59
N GLY A 121 8.88 -13.74 -10.83
CA GLY A 121 7.61 -14.41 -11.12
C GLY A 121 6.46 -13.87 -10.27
N ASN A 122 5.82 -14.73 -9.48
CA ASN A 122 4.71 -14.38 -8.58
C ASN A 122 5.18 -14.15 -7.14
N THR A 123 6.41 -13.69 -6.93
CA THR A 123 6.94 -13.40 -5.59
C THR A 123 7.74 -12.10 -5.60
N LEU A 124 7.56 -11.29 -4.55
CA LEU A 124 8.43 -10.17 -4.23
C LEU A 124 9.25 -10.50 -2.99
N THR A 125 10.57 -10.36 -3.07
CA THR A 125 11.42 -10.42 -1.87
C THR A 125 11.75 -9.00 -1.45
N VAL A 126 11.36 -8.61 -0.25
CA VAL A 126 11.61 -7.29 0.32
C VAL A 126 12.68 -7.41 1.39
N THR A 127 13.75 -6.65 1.26
CA THR A 127 14.89 -6.63 2.18
C THR A 127 15.09 -5.22 2.71
N GLU A 128 15.08 -5.08 4.03
CA GLU A 128 15.40 -3.84 4.72
C GLU A 128 16.90 -3.53 4.54
N SER A 129 17.24 -2.41 3.90
CA SER A 129 18.63 -2.04 3.61
C SER A 129 19.29 -1.24 4.74
N GLY A 130 18.57 -1.00 5.84
CA GLY A 130 19.01 -0.38 7.07
C GLY A 130 18.21 -0.91 8.26
N GLY A 131 18.43 -0.39 9.47
CA GLY A 131 17.64 -0.79 10.65
C GLY A 131 17.87 -2.23 11.08
N CYS A 132 16.82 -3.05 11.05
CA CYS A 132 16.83 -4.42 11.57
C CYS A 132 17.22 -5.48 10.53
N GLY A 133 17.41 -5.10 9.27
CA GLY A 133 17.79 -6.04 8.21
C GLY A 133 16.74 -7.14 7.96
N ARG A 134 15.45 -6.82 8.12
CA ARG A 134 14.35 -7.77 7.89
C ARG A 134 14.29 -8.24 6.45
N VAL A 135 13.89 -9.50 6.26
CA VAL A 135 13.58 -10.06 4.95
C VAL A 135 12.15 -10.60 4.94
N ALA A 136 11.36 -10.20 3.96
CA ALA A 136 10.01 -10.70 3.72
C ALA A 136 9.87 -11.28 2.31
N ARG A 137 9.10 -12.36 2.19
CA ARG A 137 8.64 -12.89 0.91
C ARG A 137 7.15 -12.61 0.79
N LEU A 138 6.78 -11.82 -0.21
CA LEU A 138 5.40 -11.45 -0.48
C LEU A 138 4.86 -12.29 -1.62
N ALA A 139 3.67 -12.83 -1.42
CA ALA A 139 2.90 -13.51 -2.44
C ALA A 139 1.78 -12.60 -2.93
N LYS A 140 1.36 -12.82 -4.18
CA LYS A 140 0.20 -12.14 -4.74
C LYS A 140 -1.06 -12.62 -4.02
N GLY A 141 -1.86 -11.67 -3.53
CA GLY A 141 -3.12 -11.90 -2.82
C GLY A 141 -4.33 -11.97 -3.75
#